data_AF-A0A0J8QIU3-F1
#
_entry.id   AF-A0A0J8QIU3-F1
#
_cell.length_a   1.000
_cell.length_b   1.000
_cell.length_c   1.000
_cell.angle_alpha   90.00
_cell.angle_beta   90.00
_cell.angle_gamma   90.00
#
_symmetry.space_group_name_H-M   'P 1'
#
loop_
_entity.id
_entity.type
_entity.pdbx_description
1 polymer ?
#
loop_
_entity_poly.entity_id
_entity_poly.type
_entity_poly.pdbx_seq_one_letter_code
_entity_poly.pdbx_strand_id
1 'polypeptide(L)'
;MGASSEKGEPGRSILNIQSVLLEIPQMQSSVDDVMISEKLLQREFAVGLKAGEQHPMNYYAFSYLRQLLALLSRFRDRGLDLLNSEMTRQKHGDILTTPLNSDIQLHSFQDMASVLLEGMHRWCLDHPPDISGWTFLLYLLEVVDDAPLQTVMVEKTIKYALDVGWEGEALWVFVALAISNFRLDLEAFSRMDHGITRRDNEAGHATQIRRHWADLAAQAKAHFKG
;
A
#
# COMPACT_ATOMS: atom_id res chain seq x y z
N MET A 1 31.84 35.94 13.71
CA MET A 1 30.49 36.17 14.27
C MET A 1 29.55 36.29 13.08
N GLY A 2 28.90 35.23 12.57
CA GLY A 2 28.26 34.13 13.26
C GLY A 2 26.76 34.42 13.36
N ALA A 3 26.05 34.39 12.22
CA ALA A 3 24.58 34.44 12.18
C ALA A 3 24.10 33.22 11.38
N SER A 4 23.75 32.17 12.11
CA SER A 4 23.09 30.95 11.65
C SER A 4 21.59 31.07 11.83
N SER A 5 20.85 30.39 10.94
CA SER A 5 19.48 29.86 11.11
C SER A 5 18.35 30.90 11.23
N GLU A 6 17.15 30.71 10.70
CA GLU A 6 16.39 29.46 10.54
C GLU A 6 15.62 29.43 9.22
N LYS A 7 15.71 28.30 8.52
CA LYS A 7 14.68 27.86 7.57
C LYS A 7 13.59 27.20 8.39
N GLY A 8 12.40 27.80 8.44
CA GLY A 8 11.20 27.14 8.94
C GLY A 8 10.64 26.18 7.89
N GLU A 9 10.80 24.87 8.10
CA GLU A 9 9.95 23.86 7.47
C GLU A 9 8.54 23.91 8.05
N PRO A 10 7.47 23.73 7.27
CA PRO A 10 6.14 23.50 7.81
C PRO A 10 6.05 22.06 8.32
N GLY A 11 6.25 21.89 9.63
CA GLY A 11 5.97 20.64 10.31
C GLY A 11 4.51 20.22 10.11
N ARG A 12 4.30 19.03 9.55
CA ARG A 12 3.02 18.31 9.63
C ARG A 12 2.63 18.23 11.10
N SER A 13 1.58 18.96 11.48
CA SER A 13 0.99 18.89 12.81
C SER A 13 0.24 17.57 12.96
N ILE A 14 0.99 16.49 13.21
CA ILE A 14 0.43 15.29 13.84
C ILE A 14 0.12 15.75 15.27
N LEU A 15 -1.17 15.97 15.57
CA LEU A 15 -1.59 16.16 16.95
C LEU A 15 -1.08 14.95 17.75
N ASN A 16 -0.14 15.21 18.64
CA ASN A 16 0.58 14.18 19.38
C ASN A 16 -0.42 13.45 20.27
N ILE A 17 -0.74 12.19 19.95
CA ILE A 17 -1.64 11.35 20.76
C ILE A 17 -1.21 11.35 22.24
N GLN A 18 0.08 11.57 22.53
CA GLN A 18 0.59 11.75 23.89
C GLN A 18 0.00 12.93 24.66
N SER A 19 -0.47 14.01 24.00
CA SER A 19 -1.11 15.13 24.69
C SER A 19 -2.54 14.81 25.13
N VAL A 20 -3.22 13.87 24.45
CA VAL A 20 -4.54 13.35 24.87
C VAL A 20 -4.41 12.34 26.02
N LEU A 21 -3.28 11.63 26.09
CA LEU A 21 -2.97 10.61 27.11
C LEU A 21 -2.93 11.12 28.55
N LEU A 22 -2.69 12.42 28.78
CA LEU A 22 -2.44 12.96 30.12
C LEU A 22 -3.71 13.22 30.96
N GLU A 23 -4.91 13.20 30.38
CA GLU A 23 -6.09 13.70 31.08
C GLU A 23 -7.17 12.63 31.40
N ILE A 24 -7.21 11.44 30.77
CA ILE A 24 -8.36 10.52 30.93
C ILE A 24 -7.94 9.02 30.94
N PRO A 25 -7.80 8.38 32.13
CA PRO A 25 -7.48 6.96 32.27
C PRO A 25 -8.45 5.99 31.57
N GLN A 26 -9.70 6.41 31.32
CA GLN A 26 -10.71 5.58 30.64
C GLN A 26 -10.54 5.50 29.11
N MET A 27 -9.71 6.36 28.50
CA MET A 27 -9.42 6.32 27.05
C MET A 27 -8.16 5.52 26.72
N GLN A 28 -7.38 5.12 27.72
CA GLN A 28 -6.10 4.43 27.54
C GLN A 28 -6.26 3.10 26.79
N SER A 29 -7.29 2.30 27.12
CA SER A 29 -7.52 1.01 26.45
C SER A 29 -7.83 1.15 24.96
N SER A 30 -8.57 2.19 24.56
CA SER A 30 -8.92 2.43 23.16
C SER A 30 -7.73 2.97 22.36
N VAL A 31 -6.86 3.77 22.99
CA VAL A 31 -5.57 4.17 22.38
C VAL A 31 -4.63 2.96 22.26
N ASP A 32 -4.59 2.11 23.27
CA ASP A 32 -3.81 0.87 23.24
C ASP A 32 -4.28 -0.04 22.11
N ASP A 33 -5.59 -0.21 21.90
CA ASP A 33 -6.15 -1.01 20.79
C ASP A 33 -5.65 -0.52 19.41
N VAL A 34 -5.56 0.79 19.21
CA VAL A 34 -5.07 1.40 17.96
C VAL A 34 -3.58 1.13 17.78
N MET A 35 -2.78 1.43 18.81
CA MET A 35 -1.33 1.29 18.77
C MET A 35 -0.87 -0.18 18.70
N ILE A 36 -1.59 -1.08 19.37
CA ILE A 36 -1.33 -2.53 19.34
C ILE A 36 -1.64 -3.07 17.95
N SER A 37 -2.72 -2.61 17.30
CA SER A 37 -3.12 -3.10 15.98
C SER A 37 -2.05 -2.84 14.91
N GLU A 38 -1.47 -1.65 14.86
CA GLU A 38 -0.41 -1.34 13.88
C GLU A 38 0.86 -2.15 14.14
N LYS A 39 1.32 -2.20 15.40
CA LYS A 39 2.53 -2.96 15.77
C LYS A 39 2.36 -4.45 15.51
N LEU A 40 1.18 -4.99 15.82
CA LEU A 40 0.86 -6.39 15.56
C LEU A 40 0.82 -6.66 14.05
N LEU A 41 0.21 -5.76 13.27
CA LEU A 41 0.19 -5.88 11.81
C LEU A 41 1.60 -5.94 11.22
N GLN A 42 2.48 -5.01 11.58
CA GLN A 42 3.86 -4.98 11.07
C GLN A 42 4.63 -6.25 11.45
N ARG A 43 4.46 -6.72 12.69
CA ARG A 43 5.10 -7.95 13.17
C ARG A 43 4.63 -9.18 12.39
N GLU A 44 3.33 -9.37 12.28
CA GLU A 44 2.77 -10.54 11.59
C GLU A 44 2.98 -10.48 10.08
N PHE A 45 3.04 -9.27 9.50
CA PHE A 45 3.44 -9.09 8.11
C PHE A 45 4.85 -9.65 7.86
N ALA A 46 5.82 -9.32 8.73
CA ALA A 46 7.16 -9.90 8.64
C ALA A 46 7.17 -11.43 8.79
N VAL A 47 6.30 -11.99 9.65
CA VAL A 47 6.13 -13.45 9.79
C VAL A 47 5.58 -14.05 8.50
N GLY A 48 4.56 -13.44 7.90
CA GLY A 48 3.98 -13.88 6.64
C GLY A 48 4.98 -13.89 5.49
N LEU A 49 5.77 -12.82 5.35
CA LEU A 49 6.87 -12.78 4.37
C LEU A 49 7.90 -13.88 4.66
N LYS A 50 8.30 -14.07 5.92
CA LYS A 50 9.25 -15.14 6.28
C LYS A 50 8.73 -16.54 5.94
N ALA A 51 7.44 -16.77 6.12
CA ALA A 51 6.79 -18.02 5.73
C ALA A 51 6.73 -18.21 4.20
N GLY A 52 6.65 -17.11 3.43
CA GLY A 52 6.80 -17.11 1.97
C GLY A 52 8.21 -17.46 1.50
N GLU A 53 9.26 -17.08 2.25
CA GLU A 53 10.65 -17.44 1.90
C GLU A 53 10.89 -18.94 2.07
N GLN A 54 10.32 -19.52 3.12
CA GLN A 54 10.47 -20.94 3.45
C GLN A 54 9.69 -21.84 2.48
N HIS A 55 8.58 -21.33 1.93
CA HIS A 55 7.71 -22.05 1.02
C HIS A 55 7.33 -21.14 -0.15
N PRO A 56 7.98 -21.26 -1.32
CA PRO A 56 7.61 -20.48 -2.49
C PRO A 56 6.12 -20.62 -2.83
N MET A 57 5.47 -19.52 -3.21
CA MET A 57 4.03 -19.48 -3.55
C MET A 57 3.11 -19.91 -2.39
N ASN A 58 3.47 -19.54 -1.15
CA ASN A 58 2.69 -19.86 0.04
C ASN A 58 1.37 -19.07 0.10
N TYR A 59 0.36 -19.57 -0.62
CA TYR A 59 -0.98 -19.00 -0.64
C TYR A 59 -1.59 -18.86 0.76
N TYR A 60 -1.26 -19.76 1.69
CA TYR A 60 -1.77 -19.71 3.07
C TYR A 60 -1.20 -18.54 3.85
N ALA A 61 0.07 -18.19 3.69
CA ALA A 61 0.69 -17.03 4.34
C ALA A 61 0.00 -15.74 3.91
N PHE A 62 -0.18 -15.53 2.60
CA PHE A 62 -0.84 -14.32 2.10
C PHE A 62 -2.35 -14.28 2.36
N SER A 63 -3.01 -15.44 2.42
CA SER A 63 -4.41 -15.53 2.87
C SER A 63 -4.56 -15.19 4.35
N TYR A 64 -3.63 -15.65 5.19
CA TYR A 64 -3.55 -15.28 6.60
C TYR A 64 -3.39 -13.76 6.75
N LEU A 65 -2.48 -13.13 5.99
CA LEU A 65 -2.28 -11.68 6.04
C LEU A 65 -3.53 -10.89 5.66
N ARG A 66 -4.31 -11.33 4.64
CA ARG A 66 -5.60 -10.72 4.31
C ARG A 66 -6.58 -10.76 5.47
N GLN A 67 -6.71 -11.93 6.10
CA GLN A 67 -7.63 -12.11 7.23
C GLN A 67 -7.20 -11.29 8.44
N LEU A 68 -5.91 -11.27 8.75
CA LEU A 68 -5.35 -10.49 9.84
C LEU A 68 -5.60 -9.00 9.63
N LEU A 69 -5.31 -8.47 8.43
CA LEU A 69 -5.53 -7.07 8.10
C LEU A 69 -7.00 -6.69 8.30
N ALA A 70 -7.94 -7.50 7.80
CA ALA A 70 -9.37 -7.28 7.98
C ALA A 70 -9.79 -7.31 9.47
N LEU A 71 -9.24 -8.24 10.26
CA LEU A 71 -9.54 -8.32 11.70
C LEU A 71 -9.01 -7.12 12.46
N LEU A 72 -7.72 -6.78 12.30
CA LEU A 72 -7.08 -5.68 13.01
C LEU A 72 -7.72 -4.34 12.68
N SER A 73 -8.20 -4.18 11.45
CA SER A 73 -8.89 -2.97 11.05
C SER A 73 -10.25 -2.83 11.73
N ARG A 74 -11.01 -3.92 11.86
CA ARG A 74 -12.26 -3.93 12.65
C ARG A 74 -12.02 -3.65 14.14
N PHE A 75 -10.92 -4.15 14.70
CA PHE A 75 -10.54 -3.85 16.09
C PHE A 75 -10.15 -2.39 16.24
N ARG A 76 -9.34 -1.86 15.33
CA ARG A 76 -8.95 -0.45 15.30
C ARG A 76 -10.17 0.45 15.19
N ASP A 77 -11.01 0.25 14.18
CA ASP A 77 -12.21 1.07 13.93
C ASP A 77 -13.11 1.15 15.17
N ARG A 78 -13.30 0.03 15.90
CA ARG A 78 -14.02 0.03 17.16
C ARG A 78 -13.36 0.91 18.23
N GLY A 79 -12.03 0.82 18.38
CA GLY A 79 -11.27 1.70 19.28
C GLY A 79 -11.41 3.17 18.88
N LEU A 80 -11.36 3.46 17.58
CA LEU A 80 -11.52 4.82 17.03
C LEU A 80 -12.93 5.38 17.29
N ASP A 81 -13.98 4.59 17.08
CA ASP A 81 -15.37 4.97 17.32
C ASP A 81 -15.60 5.33 18.79
N LEU A 82 -15.01 4.58 19.73
CA LEU A 82 -15.09 4.85 21.15
C LEU A 82 -14.37 6.16 21.53
N LEU A 83 -13.17 6.39 20.98
CA LEU A 83 -12.42 7.63 21.19
C LEU A 83 -13.19 8.84 20.66
N ASN A 84 -13.73 8.75 19.45
CA ASN A 84 -14.52 9.81 18.82
C ASN A 84 -15.81 10.11 19.62
N SER A 85 -16.48 9.06 20.10
CA SER A 85 -17.72 9.19 20.88
C SER A 85 -17.48 9.87 22.23
N GLU A 86 -16.43 9.49 22.95
CA GLU A 86 -16.09 10.08 24.25
C GLU A 86 -15.68 11.54 24.14
N MET A 87 -14.85 11.84 23.14
CA MET A 87 -14.41 13.20 22.85
C MET A 87 -15.56 14.13 22.42
N THR A 88 -16.58 13.58 21.75
CA THR A 88 -17.81 14.31 21.41
C THR A 88 -18.69 14.56 22.63
N ARG A 89 -18.75 13.63 23.60
CA ARG A 89 -19.46 13.83 24.88
C ARG A 89 -18.84 14.95 25.71
N GLN A 90 -17.50 15.02 25.76
CA GLN A 90 -16.81 16.05 26.51
C GLN A 90 -16.99 17.46 25.92
N LYS A 91 -17.11 17.58 24.58
CA LYS A 91 -17.45 18.85 23.90
C LYS A 91 -18.82 19.44 24.29
N HIS A 92 -19.75 18.65 24.84
CA HIS A 92 -21.05 19.15 25.31
C HIS A 92 -21.06 19.62 26.77
N GLY A 93 -19.96 19.41 27.52
CA GLY A 93 -19.85 19.78 28.94
C GLY A 93 -19.28 21.18 29.20
N ASP A 94 -18.43 21.69 28.31
CA ASP A 94 -17.83 23.03 28.40
C ASP A 94 -17.92 23.75 27.04
N ILE A 95 -18.29 25.04 27.07
CA ILE A 95 -18.43 25.90 25.89
C ILE A 95 -17.03 26.21 25.34
N LEU A 96 -16.47 25.31 24.52
CA LEU A 96 -15.30 25.58 23.68
C LEU A 96 -15.63 25.20 22.24
N THR A 97 -16.10 26.18 21.48
CA THR A 97 -16.41 26.09 20.04
C THR A 97 -15.15 26.12 19.19
N THR A 98 -14.28 25.13 19.35
CA THR A 98 -13.24 24.87 18.35
C THR A 98 -13.38 23.41 17.94
N PRO A 99 -13.76 23.11 16.68
CA PRO A 99 -13.75 21.74 16.22
C PRO A 99 -12.31 21.26 16.33
N LEU A 100 -12.05 20.32 17.25
CA LEU A 100 -10.80 19.58 17.27
C LEU A 100 -10.48 19.21 15.83
N ASN A 101 -9.36 19.74 15.36
CA ASN A 101 -8.99 19.80 13.97
C ASN A 101 -9.32 18.50 13.23
N SER A 102 -9.73 18.67 11.98
CA SER A 102 -9.53 17.76 10.85
C SER A 102 -8.14 17.11 10.72
N ASP A 103 -7.22 17.34 11.66
CA ASP A 103 -5.80 16.96 11.62
C ASP A 103 -5.48 15.72 12.46
N ILE A 104 -6.41 15.23 13.31
CA ILE A 104 -6.38 13.81 13.66
C ILE A 104 -7.02 13.10 12.47
N GLN A 105 -6.23 12.89 11.41
CA GLN A 105 -6.58 11.93 10.37
C GLN A 105 -6.62 10.56 11.04
N LEU A 106 -7.78 10.22 11.58
CA LEU A 106 -7.99 8.97 12.27
C LEU A 106 -8.25 7.92 11.20
N HIS A 107 -7.12 7.36 10.82
CA HIS A 107 -6.90 6.58 9.63
C HIS A 107 -7.82 5.34 9.55
N SER A 108 -8.36 5.06 8.37
CA SER A 108 -9.35 4.04 7.98
C SER A 108 -8.69 2.72 7.53
N PHE A 109 -9.44 1.66 7.25
CA PHE A 109 -8.93 0.37 6.75
C PHE A 109 -7.80 0.50 5.71
N GLN A 110 -7.95 1.47 4.81
CA GLN A 110 -7.00 1.94 3.81
C GLN A 110 -5.60 2.15 4.39
N ASP A 111 -5.49 2.83 5.53
CA ASP A 111 -4.20 3.21 6.09
C ASP A 111 -3.44 2.02 6.68
N MET A 112 -4.15 1.06 7.28
CA MET A 112 -3.53 -0.21 7.70
C MET A 112 -2.93 -0.93 6.49
N ALA A 113 -3.65 -0.95 5.37
CA ALA A 113 -3.15 -1.54 4.13
C ALA A 113 -1.97 -0.74 3.55
N SER A 114 -2.01 0.59 3.62
CA SER A 114 -0.98 1.47 3.08
C SER A 114 0.40 1.24 3.71
N VAL A 115 0.45 0.95 5.02
CA VAL A 115 1.69 0.66 5.74
C VAL A 115 2.39 -0.59 5.21
N LEU A 116 1.66 -1.53 4.60
CA LEU A 116 2.22 -2.77 4.06
C LEU A 116 2.69 -2.64 2.60
N LEU A 117 2.24 -1.61 1.88
CA LEU A 117 2.41 -1.53 0.43
C LEU A 117 3.88 -1.51 0.00
N GLU A 118 4.72 -0.71 0.64
CA GLU A 118 6.14 -0.63 0.27
C GLU A 118 6.87 -1.95 0.53
N GLY A 119 6.64 -2.57 1.69
CA GLY A 119 7.24 -3.85 2.04
C GLY A 119 6.76 -4.98 1.12
N MET A 120 5.47 -4.99 0.77
CA MET A 120 4.90 -6.00 -0.12
C MET A 120 5.36 -5.82 -1.57
N HIS A 121 5.43 -4.57 -2.05
CA HIS A 121 5.95 -4.29 -3.38
C HIS A 121 7.40 -4.73 -3.49
N ARG A 122 8.23 -4.40 -2.50
CA ARG A 122 9.62 -4.86 -2.42
C ARG A 122 9.71 -6.39 -2.45
N TRP A 123 8.90 -7.09 -1.65
CA TRP A 123 8.85 -8.56 -1.67
C TRP A 123 8.59 -9.11 -3.08
N CYS A 124 7.61 -8.56 -3.79
CA CYS A 124 7.25 -8.99 -5.13
C CYS A 124 8.39 -8.78 -6.14
N LEU A 125 9.16 -7.69 -6.02
CA LEU A 125 10.32 -7.45 -6.87
C LEU A 125 11.50 -8.38 -6.53
N ASP A 126 11.68 -8.73 -5.25
CA ASP A 126 12.70 -9.68 -4.79
C ASP A 126 12.31 -11.14 -5.12
N HIS A 127 11.01 -11.42 -5.31
CA HIS A 127 10.45 -12.74 -5.65
C HIS A 127 9.51 -12.68 -6.87
N PRO A 128 9.97 -12.28 -8.08
CA PRO A 128 9.08 -12.03 -9.20
C PRO A 128 8.20 -13.20 -9.68
N PRO A 129 8.56 -14.49 -9.50
CA PRO A 129 7.67 -15.62 -9.80
C PRO A 129 6.50 -15.81 -8.82
N ASP A 130 6.46 -15.13 -7.67
CA ASP A 130 5.49 -15.40 -6.60
C ASP A 130 4.10 -14.81 -6.89
N ILE A 131 3.26 -15.59 -7.57
CA ILE A 131 1.86 -15.23 -7.89
C ILE A 131 1.05 -14.87 -6.63
N SER A 132 1.30 -15.53 -5.50
CA SER A 132 0.55 -15.27 -4.26
C SER A 132 0.88 -13.90 -3.70
N GLY A 133 2.15 -13.52 -3.71
CA GLY A 133 2.61 -12.17 -3.36
C GLY A 133 1.99 -11.11 -4.28
N TRP A 134 2.05 -11.30 -5.60
CA TRP A 134 1.46 -10.37 -6.57
C TRP A 134 -0.05 -10.17 -6.40
N THR A 135 -0.78 -11.25 -6.13
CA THR A 135 -2.23 -11.19 -5.88
C THR A 135 -2.54 -10.49 -4.56
N PHE A 136 -1.65 -10.59 -3.56
CA PHE A 136 -1.80 -9.86 -2.31
C PHE A 136 -1.48 -8.37 -2.46
N LEU A 137 -0.46 -8.01 -3.26
CA LEU A 137 -0.18 -6.62 -3.60
C LEU A 137 -1.35 -5.96 -4.34
N LEU A 138 -1.95 -6.66 -5.33
CA LEU A 138 -3.14 -6.16 -6.03
C LEU A 138 -4.29 -5.87 -5.06
N TYR A 139 -4.55 -6.80 -4.13
CA TYR A 139 -5.54 -6.63 -3.08
C TYR A 139 -5.25 -5.41 -2.19
N LEU A 140 -4.00 -5.20 -1.76
CA LEU A 140 -3.65 -4.03 -0.94
C LEU A 140 -3.89 -2.72 -1.71
N LEU A 141 -3.54 -2.68 -3.00
CA LEU A 141 -3.76 -1.51 -3.86
C LEU A 141 -5.26 -1.21 -4.06
N GLU A 142 -6.10 -2.24 -4.16
CA GLU A 142 -7.56 -2.10 -4.19
C GLU A 142 -8.11 -1.57 -2.86
N VAL A 143 -7.58 -2.05 -1.73
CA VAL A 143 -8.01 -1.60 -0.41
C VAL A 143 -7.63 -0.14 -0.15
N VAL A 144 -6.43 0.28 -0.55
CA VAL A 144 -5.96 1.66 -0.34
C VAL A 144 -6.72 2.66 -1.21
N ASP A 145 -7.15 2.25 -2.41
CA ASP A 145 -7.94 3.06 -3.35
C ASP A 145 -7.36 4.47 -3.62
N ASP A 146 -6.03 4.54 -3.76
CA ASP A 146 -5.28 5.75 -4.06
C ASP A 146 -4.71 5.67 -5.48
N ALA A 147 -5.35 6.34 -6.43
CA ALA A 147 -4.99 6.29 -7.85
C ALA A 147 -3.54 6.76 -8.15
N PRO A 148 -3.05 7.87 -7.58
CA PRO A 148 -1.62 8.22 -7.65
C PRO A 148 -0.69 7.10 -7.18
N LEU A 149 -0.97 6.50 -6.02
CA LEU A 149 -0.13 5.45 -5.46
C LEU A 149 -0.17 4.16 -6.28
N GLN A 150 -1.36 3.76 -6.74
CA GLN A 150 -1.57 2.64 -7.66
C GLN A 150 -0.75 2.83 -8.94
N THR A 151 -0.80 4.02 -9.54
CA THR A 151 -0.04 4.37 -10.74
C THR A 151 1.46 4.21 -10.50
N VAL A 152 1.98 4.82 -9.43
CA VAL A 152 3.41 4.78 -9.08
C VAL A 152 3.90 3.35 -8.84
N MET A 153 3.12 2.50 -8.17
CA MET A 153 3.52 1.11 -7.91
C MET A 153 3.57 0.28 -9.20
N VAL A 154 2.59 0.47 -10.09
CA VAL A 154 2.58 -0.23 -11.40
C VAL A 154 3.73 0.27 -12.29
N GLU A 155 3.98 1.58 -12.34
CA GLU A 155 5.13 2.15 -13.07
C GLU A 155 6.47 1.59 -12.60
N LYS A 156 6.70 1.54 -11.28
CA LYS A 156 7.92 0.95 -10.71
C LYS A 156 8.06 -0.53 -11.07
N THR A 157 6.96 -1.28 -11.05
CA THR A 157 6.94 -2.71 -11.40
C THR A 157 7.30 -2.95 -12.86
N ILE A 158 6.70 -2.18 -13.78
CA ILE A 158 7.00 -2.26 -15.22
C ILE A 158 8.45 -1.88 -15.46
N LYS A 159 8.92 -0.77 -14.87
CA LYS A 159 10.30 -0.33 -15.00
C LYS A 159 11.28 -1.42 -14.56
N TYR A 160 11.06 -2.03 -13.39
CA TYR A 160 11.88 -3.14 -12.92
C TYR A 160 11.92 -4.30 -13.92
N ALA A 161 10.74 -4.74 -14.40
CA ALA A 161 10.65 -5.85 -15.34
C ALA A 161 11.40 -5.58 -16.65
N LEU A 162 11.36 -4.34 -17.15
CA LEU A 162 12.13 -3.92 -18.33
C LEU A 162 13.63 -3.87 -18.05
N ASP A 163 14.04 -3.28 -16.92
CA ASP A 163 15.44 -3.11 -16.55
C ASP A 163 16.17 -4.45 -16.39
N VAL A 164 15.49 -5.49 -15.87
CA VAL A 164 16.08 -6.82 -15.65
C VAL A 164 15.74 -7.83 -16.75
N GLY A 165 14.94 -7.44 -17.76
CA GLY A 165 14.46 -8.36 -18.80
C GLY A 165 13.59 -9.49 -18.27
N TRP A 166 12.71 -9.22 -17.30
CA TRP A 166 11.89 -10.25 -16.66
C TRP A 166 10.82 -10.83 -17.60
N GLU A 167 10.82 -12.16 -17.74
CA GLU A 167 9.86 -12.88 -18.60
C GLU A 167 8.91 -13.83 -17.84
N GLY A 168 8.87 -13.78 -16.51
CA GLY A 168 7.96 -14.62 -15.73
C GLY A 168 6.52 -14.07 -15.71
N GLU A 169 5.53 -14.94 -15.94
CA GLU A 169 4.12 -14.59 -16.09
C GLU A 169 3.51 -13.84 -14.89
N ALA A 170 3.87 -14.21 -13.65
CA ALA A 170 3.23 -13.72 -12.44
C ALA A 170 3.18 -12.19 -12.30
N LEU A 171 4.31 -11.52 -12.57
CA LEU A 171 4.44 -10.07 -12.55
C LEU A 171 3.55 -9.42 -13.62
N TRP A 172 3.55 -9.98 -14.83
CA TRP A 172 2.81 -9.43 -15.95
C TRP A 172 1.29 -9.61 -15.80
N VAL A 173 0.85 -10.70 -15.19
CA VAL A 173 -0.55 -10.89 -14.78
C VAL A 173 -0.96 -9.79 -13.80
N PHE A 174 -0.13 -9.47 -12.80
CA PHE A 174 -0.38 -8.34 -11.90
C PHE A 174 -0.51 -7.01 -12.66
N VAL A 175 0.42 -6.70 -13.56
CA VAL A 175 0.38 -5.47 -14.36
C VAL A 175 -0.91 -5.37 -15.17
N ALA A 176 -1.29 -6.45 -15.87
CA ALA A 176 -2.50 -6.49 -16.67
C ALA A 176 -3.77 -6.26 -15.83
N LEU A 177 -3.87 -6.93 -14.68
CA LEU A 177 -4.98 -6.77 -13.74
C LEU A 177 -5.01 -5.36 -13.16
N ALA A 178 -3.88 -4.81 -12.74
CA ALA A 178 -3.79 -3.47 -12.16
C ALA A 178 -4.21 -2.38 -13.16
N ILE A 179 -3.75 -2.46 -14.42
CA ILE A 179 -4.17 -1.55 -15.49
C ILE A 179 -5.68 -1.63 -15.71
N SER A 180 -6.23 -2.84 -15.72
CA SER A 180 -7.66 -3.06 -15.92
C SER A 180 -8.51 -2.56 -14.74
N ASN A 181 -8.09 -2.88 -13.51
CA ASN A 181 -8.84 -2.59 -12.28
C ASN A 181 -8.77 -1.10 -11.92
N PHE A 182 -7.61 -0.47 -12.09
CA PHE A 182 -7.39 0.93 -11.71
C PHE A 182 -7.55 1.92 -12.88
N ARG A 183 -7.85 1.42 -14.09
CA ARG A 183 -8.05 2.22 -15.31
C ARG A 183 -6.87 3.16 -15.62
N LEU A 184 -5.65 2.65 -15.44
CA LEU A 184 -4.43 3.42 -15.65
C LEU A 184 -4.24 3.78 -17.13
N ASP A 185 -3.80 5.01 -17.40
CA ASP A 185 -3.56 5.49 -18.77
C ASP A 185 -2.27 4.87 -19.36
N LEU A 186 -2.47 3.89 -20.24
CA LEU A 186 -1.43 3.17 -20.97
C LEU A 186 -0.55 4.06 -21.87
N GLU A 187 -1.03 5.24 -22.30
CA GLU A 187 -0.28 6.14 -23.18
C GLU A 187 0.89 6.83 -22.46
N ALA A 188 0.86 6.92 -21.12
CA ALA A 188 1.99 7.38 -20.33
C ALA A 188 3.16 6.38 -20.35
N PHE A 189 2.85 5.08 -20.30
CA PHE A 189 3.84 4.00 -20.26
C PHE A 189 4.54 3.78 -21.60
N SER A 190 3.81 3.91 -22.72
CA SER A 190 4.40 3.88 -24.08
C SER A 190 5.45 4.98 -24.31
N ARG A 191 5.34 6.12 -23.60
CA ARG A 191 6.32 7.21 -23.69
C ARG A 191 7.60 6.95 -22.90
N MET A 192 7.56 6.17 -21.81
CA MET A 192 8.76 5.74 -21.08
C MET A 192 9.64 4.79 -21.92
N ASP A 193 9.05 3.98 -22.80
CA ASP A 193 9.73 3.07 -23.74
C ASP A 193 10.64 3.82 -24.73
N HIS A 194 10.28 5.05 -25.12
CA HIS A 194 11.04 5.86 -26.08
C HIS A 194 12.33 6.46 -25.50
N GLY A 195 12.48 6.49 -24.17
CA GLY A 195 13.71 6.94 -23.49
C GLY A 195 14.76 5.83 -23.32
N ILE A 196 14.32 4.57 -23.23
CA ILE A 196 15.18 3.38 -23.03
C ILE A 196 15.72 2.88 -24.39
N THR A 197 14.91 2.97 -25.45
CA THR A 197 15.25 2.56 -26.83
C THR A 197 16.41 3.33 -27.49
N ARG A 198 16.95 4.38 -26.87
CA ARG A 198 18.14 5.08 -27.39
C ARG A 198 19.46 4.39 -26.99
N ARG A 199 19.46 3.42 -26.05
CA ARG A 199 20.71 2.81 -25.57
C ARG A 199 21.03 1.40 -26.08
N ASP A 200 20.04 0.54 -26.37
CA ASP A 200 20.35 -0.85 -26.72
C ASP A 200 19.84 -1.25 -28.11
N ASN A 201 20.80 -1.42 -29.01
CA ASN A 201 20.67 -1.81 -30.42
C ASN A 201 20.47 -3.33 -30.58
N GLU A 202 19.43 -3.91 -29.96
CA GLU A 202 19.04 -5.32 -30.17
C GLU A 202 17.52 -5.45 -30.41
N ALA A 203 17.07 -4.88 -31.53
CA ALA A 203 15.66 -4.61 -31.84
C ALA A 203 14.79 -5.84 -32.24
N GLY A 204 15.33 -7.05 -32.27
CA GLY A 204 14.61 -8.26 -32.69
C GLY A 204 13.80 -8.93 -31.57
N HIS A 205 14.49 -9.32 -30.49
CA HIS A 205 13.90 -10.11 -29.40
C HIS A 205 12.95 -9.28 -28.53
N ALA A 206 13.31 -8.04 -28.21
CA ALA A 206 12.47 -7.13 -27.42
C ALA A 206 11.11 -6.84 -28.07
N THR A 207 11.01 -6.93 -29.40
CA THR A 207 9.76 -6.66 -30.14
C THR A 207 8.82 -7.88 -30.15
N GLN A 208 9.38 -9.09 -30.06
CA GLN A 208 8.64 -10.33 -29.97
C GLN A 208 8.13 -10.57 -28.54
N ILE A 209 8.99 -10.31 -27.56
CA ILE A 209 8.68 -10.27 -26.13
C ILE A 209 7.53 -9.28 -25.88
N ARG A 210 7.60 -8.04 -26.41
CA ARG A 210 6.53 -7.03 -26.33
C ARG A 210 5.18 -7.48 -26.91
N ARG A 211 5.17 -8.16 -28.06
CA ARG A 211 3.93 -8.70 -28.64
C ARG A 211 3.34 -9.83 -27.80
N HIS A 212 4.20 -10.72 -27.30
CA HIS A 212 3.78 -11.78 -26.40
C HIS A 212 3.16 -11.24 -25.10
N TRP A 213 3.71 -10.15 -24.54
CA TRP A 213 3.15 -9.49 -23.35
C TRP A 213 1.81 -8.82 -23.59
N ALA A 214 1.65 -8.16 -24.74
CA ALA A 214 0.36 -7.58 -25.13
C ALA A 214 -0.71 -8.67 -25.29
N ASP A 215 -0.33 -9.83 -25.85
CA ASP A 215 -1.22 -10.98 -26.03
C ASP A 215 -1.58 -11.66 -24.69
N LEU A 216 -0.63 -11.81 -23.75
CA LEU A 216 -0.86 -12.35 -22.41
C LEU A 216 -1.75 -11.44 -21.56
N ALA A 217 -1.49 -10.13 -21.57
CA ALA A 217 -2.34 -9.16 -20.89
C ALA A 217 -3.77 -9.14 -21.48
N ALA A 218 -3.90 -9.29 -22.80
CA ALA A 218 -5.19 -9.40 -23.46
C ALA A 218 -5.94 -10.70 -23.08
N GLN A 219 -5.23 -11.82 -22.96
CA GLN A 219 -5.79 -13.11 -22.54
C GLN A 219 -6.24 -13.11 -21.06
N ALA A 220 -5.42 -12.56 -20.16
CA ALA A 220 -5.78 -12.41 -18.75
C ALA A 220 -7.05 -11.56 -18.58
N LYS A 221 -7.17 -10.47 -19.34
CA LYS A 221 -8.37 -9.62 -19.39
C LYS A 221 -9.61 -10.36 -19.93
N ALA A 222 -9.43 -11.29 -20.85
CA ALA A 222 -10.52 -12.11 -21.38
C ALA A 222 -11.00 -13.17 -20.37
N HIS A 223 -10.08 -13.77 -19.63
CA HIS A 223 -10.39 -14.82 -18.66
C HIS A 223 -11.15 -14.30 -17.43
N PHE A 224 -10.86 -13.09 -16.95
CA PHE A 224 -11.51 -12.52 -15.76
C PHE A 224 -12.86 -11.83 -16.04
N LYS A 225 -13.30 -11.77 -17.30
CA LYS A 225 -14.64 -11.29 -17.70
C LYS A 225 -15.68 -12.42 -17.87
N GLY A 226 -15.30 -13.66 -17.54
CA GLY A 226 -16.16 -14.86 -17.57
C GLY A 226 -16.79 -15.16 -16.22
#